data_AF-A0A2D9GNP1-F1
#
_entry.id   AF-A0A2D9GNP1-F1
#
_cell.length_a   1.000
_cell.length_b   1.000
_cell.length_c   1.000
_cell.angle_alpha   90.00
_cell.angle_beta   90.00
_cell.angle_gamma   90.00
#
_symmetry.space_group_name_H-M   'P 1'
#
loop_
_entity.id
_entity.type
_entity.pdbx_description
1 polymer ?
#
loop_
_entity_poly.entity_id
_entity_poly.type
_entity_poly.pdbx_seq_one_letter_code
_entity_poly.pdbx_strand_id
1 'polypeptide(L)'
;MSEEISTHGNLEVARLRAEKAHQILVKLKQSHLPENYDLQLSKFCTSLSDILFAHQNLNSLIDSFFQADTKDCYEIGDLITDMIVELDHLNWHTNHVLSDAK
;
A
#
# COMPACT_ATOMS: atom_id res chain seq x y z
N MET A 1 19.03 17.88 -7.14
CA MET A 1 18.74 16.84 -8.15
C MET A 1 18.10 15.58 -7.54
N SER A 2 17.85 15.56 -6.22
CA SER A 2 17.28 14.45 -5.46
C SER A 2 15.76 14.59 -5.21
N GLU A 3 15.20 15.80 -5.26
CA GLU A 3 13.76 16.04 -5.04
C GLU A 3 12.87 15.67 -6.25
N GLU A 4 13.36 15.85 -7.48
CA GLU A 4 12.59 15.50 -8.70
C GLU A 4 12.46 13.98 -8.90
N ILE A 5 13.49 13.21 -8.52
CA ILE A 5 13.45 11.75 -8.61
C ILE A 5 12.50 11.17 -7.54
N SER A 6 12.50 11.76 -6.34
CA SER A 6 11.59 11.39 -5.24
C SER A 6 10.12 11.67 -5.56
N THR A 7 9.81 12.82 -6.18
CA THR A 7 8.44 13.19 -6.54
C THR A 7 7.89 12.38 -7.71
N HIS A 8 8.70 12.07 -8.74
CA HIS A 8 8.27 11.21 -9.85
C HIS A 8 8.01 9.76 -9.43
N GLY A 9 8.83 9.18 -8.55
CA GLY A 9 8.59 7.83 -8.00
C GLY A 9 7.30 7.76 -7.19
N ASN A 10 7.01 8.81 -6.43
CA ASN A 10 5.79 8.91 -5.63
C ASN A 10 4.52 9.03 -6.51
N LEU A 11 4.58 9.78 -7.61
CA LEU A 11 3.45 9.92 -8.55
C LEU A 11 3.11 8.61 -9.28
N GLU A 12 4.11 7.84 -9.71
CA GLU A 12 3.84 6.57 -10.39
C GLU A 12 3.26 5.53 -9.43
N VAL A 13 3.73 5.47 -8.19
CA VAL A 13 3.14 4.63 -7.14
C VAL A 13 1.70 5.03 -6.85
N ALA A 14 1.42 6.33 -6.74
CA ALA A 14 0.05 6.84 -6.56
C ALA A 14 -0.85 6.47 -7.75
N ARG A 15 -0.34 6.54 -8.98
CA ARG A 15 -1.06 6.14 -10.20
C ARG A 15 -1.40 4.66 -10.19
N LEU A 16 -0.44 3.80 -9.86
CA LEU A 16 -0.64 2.35 -9.81
C LEU A 16 -1.64 1.93 -8.72
N ARG A 17 -1.61 2.59 -7.57
CA ARG A 17 -2.61 2.41 -6.50
C ARG A 17 -4.01 2.79 -6.98
N ALA A 18 -4.16 3.97 -7.58
CA ALA A 18 -5.45 4.41 -8.12
C ALA A 18 -5.98 3.46 -9.21
N GLU A 19 -5.09 2.98 -10.09
CA GLU A 19 -5.44 2.03 -11.14
C GLU A 19 -5.96 0.70 -10.56
N LYS A 20 -5.29 0.16 -9.53
CA LYS A 20 -5.73 -1.08 -8.89
C LYS A 20 -7.05 -0.91 -8.13
N ALA A 21 -7.20 0.19 -7.39
CA ALA A 21 -8.48 0.52 -6.75
C ALA A 21 -9.61 0.59 -7.78
N HIS A 22 -9.38 1.23 -8.93
CA HIS A 22 -10.36 1.32 -10.00
C HIS A 22 -10.72 -0.06 -10.60
N GLN A 23 -9.73 -0.92 -10.85
CA GLN A 23 -9.96 -2.29 -11.36
C GLN A 23 -10.86 -3.11 -10.41
N ILE A 24 -10.64 -3.01 -9.10
CA ILE A 24 -11.46 -3.67 -8.08
C ILE A 24 -12.89 -3.11 -8.11
N LEU A 25 -13.04 -1.79 -8.16
CA LEU A 25 -14.34 -1.13 -8.23
C LEU A 25 -15.14 -1.57 -9.45
N VAL A 26 -14.51 -1.59 -10.64
CA VAL A 26 -15.14 -2.07 -11.89
C VAL A 26 -15.63 -3.51 -11.73
N LYS A 27 -14.82 -4.39 -11.13
CA LYS A 27 -15.21 -5.78 -10.89
C LYS A 27 -16.43 -5.90 -9.99
N LEU A 28 -16.52 -5.10 -8.94
CA LEU A 28 -17.67 -5.09 -8.02
C LEU A 28 -18.93 -4.51 -8.68
N LYS A 29 -18.79 -3.47 -9.50
CA LYS A 29 -19.91 -2.87 -10.26
C LYS A 29 -20.50 -3.83 -11.30
N GLN A 30 -19.68 -4.68 -11.91
CA GLN A 30 -20.16 -5.75 -12.81
C GLN A 30 -21.10 -6.75 -12.11
N SER A 31 -21.09 -6.81 -10.77
CA SER A 31 -22.01 -7.63 -9.97
C SER A 31 -23.39 -6.99 -9.74
N HIS A 32 -23.70 -5.88 -10.40
CA HIS A 32 -24.98 -5.16 -10.28
C HIS A 32 -25.27 -4.70 -8.84
N LEU A 33 -24.22 -4.31 -8.09
CA LEU A 33 -24.39 -3.73 -6.76
C LEU A 33 -25.19 -2.41 -6.85
N PRO A 34 -26.12 -2.18 -5.91
CA PRO A 34 -26.89 -0.93 -5.86
C PRO A 34 -26.00 0.33 -5.76
N GLU A 35 -26.39 1.40 -6.45
CA GLU A 35 -25.62 2.66 -6.51
C GLU A 35 -25.50 3.37 -5.16
N ASN A 36 -26.38 3.08 -4.21
CA ASN A 36 -26.29 3.65 -2.86
C ASN A 36 -25.03 3.18 -2.09
N TYR A 37 -24.30 2.20 -2.61
CA TYR A 37 -23.03 1.74 -2.03
C TYR A 37 -21.79 2.41 -2.65
N ASP A 38 -21.92 3.28 -3.65
CA ASP A 38 -20.79 3.75 -4.46
C ASP A 38 -19.70 4.44 -3.65
N LEU A 39 -20.09 5.26 -2.67
CA LEU A 39 -19.14 5.92 -1.79
C LEU A 39 -18.38 4.91 -0.92
N GLN A 40 -19.08 3.92 -0.36
CA GLN A 40 -18.48 2.88 0.48
C GLN A 40 -17.57 1.97 -0.34
N LEU A 41 -18.00 1.59 -1.55
CA LEU A 41 -17.22 0.81 -2.50
C LEU A 41 -15.95 1.55 -2.91
N SER A 42 -16.03 2.84 -3.21
CA SER A 42 -14.85 3.64 -3.54
C SER A 42 -13.83 3.64 -2.40
N LYS A 43 -14.27 3.90 -1.16
CA LYS A 43 -13.38 3.89 0.02
C LYS A 43 -12.75 2.52 0.27
N PHE A 44 -13.56 1.47 0.18
CA PHE A 44 -13.11 0.09 0.32
C PHE A 44 -12.06 -0.26 -0.74
N CYS A 45 -12.30 0.06 -2.01
CA CYS A 45 -11.38 -0.24 -3.10
C CYS A 45 -10.06 0.52 -2.97
N THR A 46 -10.10 1.79 -2.58
CA THR A 46 -8.90 2.59 -2.29
C THR A 46 -8.09 1.96 -1.17
N SER A 47 -8.72 1.67 -0.04
CA SER A 47 -8.03 1.11 1.12
C SER A 47 -7.46 -0.28 0.84
N LEU A 48 -8.20 -1.12 0.10
CA LEU A 48 -7.71 -2.43 -0.32
C LEU A 48 -6.50 -2.33 -1.24
N SER A 49 -6.49 -1.34 -2.14
CA SER A 49 -5.30 -1.07 -2.94
C SER A 49 -4.14 -0.61 -2.06
N ASP A 50 -4.33 0.32 -1.14
CA ASP A 50 -3.24 0.77 -0.26
C ASP A 50 -2.65 -0.37 0.57
N ILE A 51 -3.49 -1.27 1.11
CA ILE A 51 -3.05 -2.49 1.81
C ILE A 51 -2.21 -3.38 0.90
N LEU A 52 -2.65 -3.60 -0.35
CA LEU A 52 -1.91 -4.42 -1.32
C LEU A 52 -0.51 -3.85 -1.58
N PHE A 53 -0.38 -2.54 -1.78
CA PHE A 53 0.90 -1.91 -2.06
C PHE A 53 1.81 -1.85 -0.82
N ALA A 54 1.27 -1.59 0.37
CA ALA A 54 2.05 -1.64 1.60
C ALA A 54 2.59 -3.07 1.86
N HIS A 55 1.79 -4.10 1.55
CA HIS A 55 2.26 -5.48 1.61
C HIS A 55 3.35 -5.80 0.58
N GLN A 56 3.26 -5.23 -0.64
CA GLN A 56 4.31 -5.37 -1.65
C GLN A 56 5.61 -4.69 -1.22
N ASN A 57 5.52 -3.49 -0.65
CA ASN A 57 6.67 -2.78 -0.09
C ASN A 57 7.32 -3.59 1.03
N LEU A 58 6.53 -4.11 1.98
CA LEU A 58 7.04 -4.94 3.06
C LEU A 58 7.77 -6.19 2.53
N ASN A 59 7.22 -6.87 1.52
CA ASN A 59 7.90 -7.98 0.87
C ASN A 59 9.23 -7.56 0.25
N SER A 60 9.30 -6.42 -0.44
CA SER A 60 10.55 -5.90 -1.00
C SER A 60 11.59 -5.58 0.09
N LEU A 61 11.17 -5.01 1.22
CA LEU A 61 12.07 -4.76 2.36
C LEU A 61 12.60 -6.06 2.97
N ILE A 62 11.76 -7.09 3.07
CA ILE A 62 12.17 -8.43 3.55
C ILE A 62 13.18 -9.05 2.58
N ASP A 63 12.93 -8.96 1.26
CA ASP A 63 13.88 -9.44 0.25
C ASP A 63 15.21 -8.69 0.36
N SER A 64 15.18 -7.36 0.49
CA SER A 64 16.38 -6.54 0.74
C SER A 64 17.12 -6.95 2.01
N PHE A 65 16.41 -7.24 3.10
CA PHE A 65 16.99 -7.72 4.36
C PHE A 65 17.76 -9.03 4.18
N PHE A 66 17.26 -9.95 3.36
CA PHE A 66 17.98 -11.20 3.07
C PHE A 66 19.18 -11.03 2.14
N GLN A 67 19.25 -9.93 1.38
CA GLN A 67 20.39 -9.61 0.51
C GLN A 67 21.44 -8.69 1.18
N ALA A 68 21.09 -8.06 2.30
CA ALA A 68 21.95 -7.10 3.01
C ALA A 68 23.27 -7.73 3.48
N ASP A 69 24.34 -6.94 3.53
CA ASP A 69 25.61 -7.42 4.07
C ASP A 69 25.49 -7.58 5.59
N THR A 70 25.55 -8.82 6.06
CA THR A 70 25.51 -9.15 7.50
C THR A 70 26.59 -8.47 8.35
N LYS A 71 27.65 -7.93 7.73
CA LYS A 71 28.70 -7.17 8.41
C LYS A 71 28.35 -5.69 8.58
N ASP A 72 27.38 -5.19 7.83
CA ASP A 72 26.88 -3.82 7.95
C ASP A 72 25.65 -3.79 8.87
N CYS A 73 25.89 -3.53 10.15
CA CYS A 73 24.81 -3.46 11.13
C CYS A 73 23.90 -2.23 10.95
N TYR A 74 24.35 -1.19 10.23
CA TYR A 74 23.53 -0.01 9.95
C TYR A 74 22.51 -0.32 8.85
N GLU A 75 22.92 -0.96 7.76
CA GLU A 75 22.01 -1.41 6.70
C GLU A 75 20.89 -2.30 7.26
N ILE A 76 21.27 -3.28 8.10
CA ILE A 76 20.30 -4.15 8.77
C ILE A 76 19.35 -3.36 9.69
N GLY A 77 19.87 -2.38 10.44
CA GLY A 77 19.07 -1.54 11.33
C GLY A 77 18.07 -0.64 10.59
N ASP A 78 18.50 -0.06 9.47
CA ASP A 78 17.65 0.78 8.62
C ASP A 78 16.51 -0.05 8.02
N LEU A 79 16.81 -1.23 7.47
CA LEU A 79 15.80 -2.14 6.91
C LEU A 79 14.78 -2.59 7.97
N ILE A 80 15.21 -2.85 9.20
CA ILE A 80 14.29 -3.17 10.31
C ILE A 80 13.38 -1.97 10.61
N THR A 81 13.93 -0.76 10.64
CA THR A 81 13.16 0.46 10.91
C THR A 81 12.12 0.70 9.81
N ASP A 82 12.51 0.55 8.54
CA ASP A 82 11.61 0.67 7.40
C ASP A 82 10.49 -0.37 7.45
N MET A 83 10.80 -1.62 7.81
CA MET A 83 9.78 -2.67 7.97
C MET A 83 8.77 -2.33 9.08
N ILE A 84 9.22 -1.74 10.20
CA ILE A 84 8.32 -1.30 11.27
C ILE A 84 7.38 -0.20 10.79
N VAL A 85 7.88 0.78 10.02
CA VAL A 85 7.07 1.85 9.44
C VAL A 85 6.02 1.29 8.49
N GLU A 86 6.39 0.35 7.61
CA GLU A 86 5.44 -0.28 6.68
C GLU A 86 4.39 -1.14 7.42
N LEU A 87 4.76 -1.81 8.51
CA LEU A 87 3.81 -2.54 9.37
C LEU A 87 2.81 -1.59 10.05
N ASP A 88 3.25 -0.42 10.52
CA ASP A 88 2.35 0.59 11.10
C ASP A 88 1.39 1.16 10.04
N HIS A 89 1.88 1.43 8.83
CA HIS A 89 1.05 1.81 7.69
C HIS A 89 -0.01 0.74 7.35
N LEU A 90 0.37 -0.54 7.29
CA LEU A 90 -0.56 -1.64 7.08
C LEU A 90 -1.62 -1.72 8.18
N ASN A 91 -1.21 -1.56 9.43
CA ASN A 91 -2.12 -1.55 10.58
C ASN A 91 -3.12 -0.38 10.48
N TRP A 92 -2.67 0.82 10.12
CA TRP A 92 -3.55 1.97 9.94
C TRP A 92 -4.61 1.72 8.85
N HIS A 93 -4.19 1.31 7.65
CA HIS A 93 -5.13 1.03 6.55
C HIS A 93 -6.10 -0.11 6.88
N THR A 94 -5.62 -1.17 7.53
CA THR A 94 -6.46 -2.31 7.93
C THR A 94 -7.51 -1.88 8.94
N ASN A 95 -7.13 -1.12 9.96
CA ASN A 95 -8.07 -0.61 10.96
C ASN A 95 -9.10 0.34 10.34
N HIS A 96 -8.69 1.17 9.38
CA HIS A 96 -9.59 2.07 8.66
C HIS A 96 -10.69 1.31 7.90
N VAL A 97 -10.32 0.24 7.18
CA VAL A 97 -11.28 -0.64 6.49
C VAL A 97 -12.24 -1.31 7.47
N LEU A 98 -11.73 -1.83 8.58
CA LEU A 98 -12.55 -2.53 9.56
C LEU A 98 -13.46 -1.59 10.36
N SER A 99 -13.09 -0.32 10.52
CA SER A 99 -13.96 0.69 11.12
C SER A 99 -15.11 1.10 10.20
N ASP A 100 -14.87 1.20 8.89
CA ASP A 100 -15.89 1.56 7.90
C ASP A 100 -16.91 0.44 7.67
N ALA A 101 -16.61 -0.79 8.11
CA ALA A 101 -17.50 -1.94 8.02
C ALA A 101 -18.49 -2.07 9.21
N LYS A 102 -18.38 -1.21 10.24
CA LYS A 102 -19.26 -1.19 11.42
C LYS A 102 -20.35 -0.13 11.28
#